data_AF-A0A975AJK2-F1
#
_entry.id   AF-A0A975AJK2-F1
#
_cell.length_a   1.000
_cell.length_b   1.000
_cell.length_c   1.000
_cell.angle_alpha   90.00
_cell.angle_beta   90.00
_cell.angle_gamma   90.00
#
_symmetry.space_group_name_H-M   'P 1'
#
loop_
_entity.id
_entity.type
_entity.pdbx_description
1 polymer ?
#
loop_
_entity_poly.entity_id
_entity_poly.type
_entity_poly.pdbx_seq_one_letter_code
_entity_poly.pdbx_strand_id
1 'polypeptide(L)'
;MNNKFGSLSLSLIGLCSPLLLASAPALALDWAAAPVKEVPMFYAGQTGMEWMYDKKAHDGAARFEKRGMHCLECHTGDEKKFGPNQVGGKTDTDPFPGRTPFVNARVQAAFDAGNFYLRVQVPKTAAGGKVMDSKYLQKLTVMLDDGGVPEFAQGGCWAVCHQDSTAMPEAAGREITKYLAGSRKEIQKRIGGGTDFVADGDLAGLMAKGYFLEYWQARFNTAADVSAIDGIILKDRQTNDSALVTAQVTDSGADWVVDFSRPLAADGNHKALAPGKQYNIGLALHDQSSNGRFHIVSFEYSLTLGGDGNINAVKQ
;
A
#
# COMPACT_ATOMS: atom_id res chain seq x y z
N MET A 1 21.58 -9.28 -79.07
CA MET A 1 21.20 -10.62 -78.60
C MET A 1 21.67 -10.79 -77.16
N ASN A 2 20.79 -11.34 -76.32
CA ASN A 2 21.01 -11.91 -74.97
C ASN A 2 20.91 -10.99 -73.74
N ASN A 3 19.67 -10.93 -73.26
CA ASN A 3 19.20 -10.79 -71.88
C ASN A 3 20.16 -11.27 -70.78
N LYS A 4 20.28 -10.48 -69.71
CA LYS A 4 20.32 -10.99 -68.33
C LYS A 4 19.47 -10.10 -67.41
N PHE A 5 18.34 -10.64 -67.00
CA PHE A 5 17.52 -10.15 -65.90
C PHE A 5 18.25 -10.37 -64.57
N GLY A 6 18.46 -9.30 -63.80
CA GLY A 6 18.87 -9.36 -62.40
C GLY A 6 17.62 -9.33 -61.51
N SER A 7 17.41 -10.38 -60.73
CA SER A 7 16.33 -10.52 -59.77
C SER A 7 16.51 -9.55 -58.59
N LEU A 8 15.54 -8.66 -58.37
CA LEU A 8 15.40 -7.90 -57.13
C LEU A 8 14.86 -8.84 -56.04
N SER A 9 15.67 -9.11 -55.02
CA SER A 9 15.22 -9.73 -53.77
C SER A 9 14.48 -8.70 -52.93
N LEU A 10 13.16 -8.87 -52.80
CA LEU A 10 12.30 -8.10 -51.92
C LEU A 10 12.47 -8.64 -50.48
N SER A 11 13.31 -8.00 -49.67
CA SER A 11 13.38 -8.29 -48.24
C SER A 11 12.14 -7.72 -47.55
N LEU A 12 11.19 -8.59 -47.18
CA LEU A 12 10.12 -8.26 -46.25
C LEU A 12 10.74 -7.95 -44.88
N ILE A 13 10.91 -6.67 -44.57
CA ILE A 13 11.12 -6.20 -43.20
C ILE A 13 9.74 -6.25 -42.54
N GLY A 14 9.48 -7.32 -41.78
CA GLY A 14 8.32 -7.39 -40.90
C GLY A 14 8.45 -6.32 -39.82
N LEU A 15 7.74 -5.20 -39.97
CA LEU A 15 7.48 -4.27 -38.86
C LEU A 15 6.59 -5.00 -37.85
N CYS A 16 7.22 -5.59 -36.83
CA CYS A 16 6.54 -5.93 -35.61
C CYS A 16 6.35 -4.62 -34.83
N SER A 17 5.29 -3.86 -35.14
CA SER A 17 4.89 -2.74 -34.28
C SER A 17 4.46 -3.31 -32.94
N PRO A 18 5.05 -2.89 -31.81
CA PRO A 18 4.48 -3.19 -30.52
C PRO A 18 3.13 -2.47 -30.46
N LEU A 19 2.03 -3.23 -30.43
CA LEU A 19 0.74 -2.70 -30.03
C LEU A 19 0.90 -2.19 -28.59
N LEU A 20 1.11 -0.89 -28.44
CA LEU A 20 0.84 -0.20 -27.19
C LEU A 20 -0.66 -0.35 -26.95
N LEU A 21 -1.04 -1.36 -26.16
CA LEU A 21 -2.37 -1.46 -25.58
C LEU A 21 -2.54 -0.22 -24.70
N ALA A 22 -3.18 0.81 -25.25
CA ALA A 22 -3.52 2.00 -24.50
C ALA A 22 -4.44 1.57 -23.36
N SER A 23 -3.98 1.71 -22.12
CA SER A 23 -4.79 1.45 -20.92
C SER A 23 -6.06 2.29 -21.00
N ALA A 24 -7.21 1.65 -20.80
CA ALA A 24 -8.47 2.38 -20.71
C ALA A 24 -8.37 3.37 -19.54
N PRO A 25 -8.78 4.64 -19.70
CA PRO A 25 -8.84 5.55 -18.56
C PRO A 25 -9.80 4.93 -17.52
N ALA A 26 -9.48 5.01 -16.23
CA ALA A 26 -10.30 4.40 -15.18
C ALA A 26 -11.77 4.89 -15.17
N LEU A 27 -12.05 6.03 -15.82
CA LEU A 27 -13.40 6.55 -16.07
C LEU A 27 -14.23 5.73 -17.09
N ALA A 28 -13.58 4.90 -17.90
CA ALA A 28 -14.24 4.05 -18.90
C ALA A 28 -14.65 2.67 -18.34
N LEU A 29 -14.24 2.34 -17.12
CA LEU A 29 -14.58 1.09 -16.44
C LEU A 29 -16.00 1.13 -15.87
N ASP A 30 -16.73 0.02 -16.00
CA ASP A 30 -18.06 -0.14 -15.39
C ASP A 30 -17.91 -0.47 -13.91
N TRP A 31 -17.68 0.55 -13.09
CA TRP A 31 -17.58 0.38 -11.65
C TRP A 31 -18.88 -0.08 -10.99
N ALA A 32 -20.04 -0.02 -11.66
CA ALA A 32 -21.26 -0.57 -11.10
C ALA A 32 -21.23 -2.11 -11.05
N ALA A 33 -20.43 -2.75 -11.92
CA ALA A 33 -20.23 -4.20 -11.93
C ALA A 33 -19.25 -4.69 -10.84
N ALA A 34 -18.41 -3.81 -10.29
CA ALA A 34 -17.45 -4.16 -9.24
C ALA A 34 -18.08 -4.06 -7.84
N PRO A 35 -18.03 -5.10 -6.99
CA PRO A 35 -18.60 -5.03 -5.66
C PRO A 35 -17.85 -4.02 -4.78
N VAL A 36 -18.61 -3.22 -4.02
CA VAL A 36 -18.04 -2.29 -3.05
C VAL A 36 -17.70 -3.04 -1.77
N LYS A 37 -16.43 -2.98 -1.37
CA LYS A 37 -15.98 -3.39 -0.04
C LYS A 37 -15.80 -2.15 0.84
N GLU A 38 -16.51 -2.10 1.95
CA GLU A 38 -16.21 -1.15 3.02
C GLU A 38 -14.97 -1.60 3.78
N VAL A 39 -13.99 -0.70 3.89
CA VAL A 39 -12.73 -0.88 4.58
C VAL A 39 -12.65 0.15 5.72
N PRO A 40 -12.99 -0.27 6.95
CA PRO A 40 -12.73 0.52 8.15
C PRO A 40 -11.25 0.87 8.27
N MET A 41 -10.97 2.16 8.40
CA MET A 41 -9.66 2.72 8.65
C MET A 41 -9.69 3.56 9.91
N PHE A 42 -8.66 3.47 10.73
CA PHE A 42 -8.58 4.17 12.01
C PHE A 42 -7.18 4.71 12.27
N TYR A 43 -7.10 5.77 13.05
CA TYR A 43 -5.83 6.31 13.52
C TYR A 43 -5.21 5.37 14.57
N ALA A 44 -4.00 4.88 14.30
CA ALA A 44 -3.34 3.84 15.10
C ALA A 44 -2.54 4.37 16.31
N GLY A 45 -2.35 5.69 16.42
CA GLY A 45 -1.47 6.28 17.43
C GLY A 45 -0.02 5.79 17.31
N GLN A 46 0.66 5.62 18.44
CA GLN A 46 2.04 5.12 18.56
C GLN A 46 2.08 3.62 18.85
N THR A 47 1.32 2.84 18.09
CA THR A 47 1.34 1.36 18.18
C THR A 47 2.18 0.78 17.03
N GLY A 48 3.42 0.40 17.33
CA GLY A 48 4.29 -0.34 16.41
C GLY A 48 4.16 -1.86 16.56
N MET A 49 4.88 -2.60 15.72
CA MET A 49 4.87 -4.07 15.70
C MET A 49 5.29 -4.67 17.04
N GLU A 50 6.25 -4.02 17.73
CA GLU A 50 6.68 -4.42 19.07
C GLU A 50 5.53 -4.38 20.11
N TRP A 51 4.58 -3.45 19.94
CA TRP A 51 3.40 -3.36 20.82
C TRP A 51 2.49 -4.59 20.66
N MET A 52 2.38 -5.14 19.45
CA MET A 52 1.58 -6.36 19.18
C MET A 52 2.04 -7.55 20.02
N TYR A 53 3.34 -7.60 20.34
CA TYR A 53 3.97 -8.69 21.09
C TYR A 53 4.05 -8.44 22.60
N ASP A 54 3.60 -7.28 23.09
CA ASP A 54 3.62 -6.95 24.52
C ASP A 54 2.34 -7.39 25.22
N LYS A 55 2.43 -8.47 25.99
CA LYS A 55 1.33 -9.05 26.78
C LYS A 55 0.76 -8.11 27.86
N LYS A 56 1.47 -7.05 28.23
CA LYS A 56 0.99 -6.04 29.18
C LYS A 56 0.24 -4.90 28.50
N ALA A 57 0.45 -4.73 27.19
CA ALA A 57 -0.03 -3.58 26.44
C ALA A 57 -1.11 -3.97 25.41
N HIS A 58 -1.05 -5.20 24.88
CA HIS A 58 -2.01 -5.78 23.95
C HIS A 58 -2.47 -7.16 24.48
N ASP A 59 -3.73 -7.24 24.92
CA ASP A 59 -4.31 -8.47 25.49
C ASP A 59 -4.34 -9.65 24.49
N GLY A 60 -4.29 -9.36 23.19
CA GLY A 60 -4.19 -10.34 22.10
C GLY A 60 -2.78 -10.87 21.83
N ALA A 61 -1.73 -10.33 22.47
CA ALA A 61 -0.34 -10.59 22.11
C ALA A 61 0.04 -12.07 22.09
N ALA A 62 -0.42 -12.85 23.07
CA ALA A 62 -0.13 -14.28 23.12
C ALA A 62 -0.79 -15.07 21.98
N ARG A 63 -1.99 -14.65 21.54
CA ARG A 63 -2.69 -15.27 20.40
C ARG A 63 -2.02 -14.88 19.09
N PHE A 64 -1.66 -13.61 18.94
CA PHE A 64 -0.91 -13.12 17.79
C PHE A 64 0.44 -13.86 17.64
N GLU A 65 1.27 -13.86 18.68
CA GLU A 65 2.62 -14.47 18.64
C GLU A 65 2.59 -15.98 18.42
N LYS A 66 1.70 -16.72 19.10
CA LYS A 66 1.76 -18.19 19.14
C LYS A 66 0.84 -18.90 18.17
N ARG A 67 -0.24 -18.26 17.75
CA ARG A 67 -1.29 -18.90 16.93
C ARG A 67 -1.32 -18.38 15.50
N GLY A 68 -0.48 -17.41 15.15
CA GLY A 68 -0.46 -16.82 13.82
C GLY A 68 -1.77 -16.11 13.45
N MET A 69 -2.61 -15.78 14.43
CA MET A 69 -3.92 -15.19 14.18
C MET A 69 -3.77 -13.80 13.57
N HIS A 70 -4.62 -13.52 12.59
CA HIS A 70 -4.70 -12.25 11.87
C HIS A 70 -5.45 -11.19 12.68
N CYS A 71 -5.20 -9.92 12.38
CA CYS A 71 -5.82 -8.79 13.08
C CYS A 71 -7.36 -8.90 13.11
N LEU A 72 -7.93 -9.18 11.94
CA LEU A 72 -9.38 -9.22 11.73
C LEU A 72 -10.04 -10.42 12.41
N GLU A 73 -9.34 -11.51 12.70
CA GLU A 73 -9.93 -12.64 13.43
C GLU A 73 -10.39 -12.25 14.84
N CYS A 74 -9.72 -11.28 15.47
CA CYS A 74 -10.07 -10.79 16.80
C CYS A 74 -10.81 -9.44 16.77
N HIS A 75 -10.57 -8.61 15.77
CA HIS A 75 -10.99 -7.21 15.76
C HIS A 75 -12.09 -6.86 14.74
N THR A 76 -12.64 -7.85 14.03
CA THR A 76 -13.78 -7.63 13.14
C THR A 76 -14.95 -7.00 13.90
N GLY A 77 -15.40 -5.83 13.45
CA GLY A 77 -16.53 -5.09 14.02
C GLY A 77 -16.17 -4.06 15.10
N ASP A 78 -14.92 -4.09 15.60
CA ASP A 78 -14.43 -3.14 16.62
C ASP A 78 -13.63 -1.97 16.02
N GLU A 79 -13.33 -1.99 14.72
CA GLU A 79 -12.38 -1.10 14.05
C GLU A 79 -12.71 0.39 14.27
N LYS A 80 -14.01 0.72 14.25
CA LYS A 80 -14.52 2.08 14.48
C LYS A 80 -14.22 2.64 15.86
N LYS A 81 -13.89 1.79 16.83
CA LYS A 81 -13.59 2.19 18.21
C LYS A 81 -12.11 2.53 18.40
N PHE A 82 -11.20 1.96 17.59
CA PHE A 82 -9.76 2.15 17.81
C PHE A 82 -9.34 3.60 17.68
N GLY A 83 -9.69 4.24 16.56
CA GLY A 83 -9.34 5.63 16.31
C GLY A 83 -9.70 6.58 17.46
N PRO A 84 -10.99 6.64 17.86
CA PRO A 84 -11.43 7.47 18.97
C PRO A 84 -10.74 7.14 20.30
N ASN A 85 -10.41 5.86 20.55
CA ASN A 85 -9.69 5.47 21.76
C ASN A 85 -8.20 5.88 21.72
N GLN A 86 -7.61 5.99 20.52
CA GLN A 86 -6.18 6.29 20.39
C GLN A 86 -5.90 7.78 20.34
N VAL A 87 -6.77 8.61 19.76
CA VAL A 87 -6.56 10.07 19.71
C VAL A 87 -6.49 10.64 21.13
N GLY A 88 -5.29 11.05 21.56
CA GLY A 88 -5.04 11.51 22.93
C GLY A 88 -5.18 10.43 24.00
N GLY A 89 -5.22 9.16 23.58
CA GLY A 89 -5.30 8.00 24.45
C GLY A 89 -3.94 7.56 24.99
N LYS A 90 -3.93 6.42 25.68
CA LYS A 90 -2.73 5.87 26.34
C LYS A 90 -1.56 5.62 25.36
N THR A 91 -1.86 5.28 24.11
CA THR A 91 -0.88 4.94 23.08
C THR A 91 -0.61 6.11 22.14
N ASP A 92 -1.01 7.35 22.45
CA ASP A 92 -0.68 8.53 21.65
C ASP A 92 -0.31 9.69 22.56
N THR A 93 0.94 9.72 23.01
CA THR A 93 1.43 10.71 23.98
C THR A 93 1.68 12.09 23.36
N ASP A 94 1.68 12.17 22.03
CA ASP A 94 1.81 13.42 21.26
C ASP A 94 0.78 13.40 20.12
N PRO A 95 -0.51 13.61 20.43
CA PRO A 95 -1.57 13.49 19.44
C PRO A 95 -1.55 14.68 18.49
N PHE A 96 -1.86 14.40 17.22
CA PHE A 96 -2.08 15.48 16.27
C PHE A 96 -3.42 16.19 16.55
N PRO A 97 -3.42 17.53 16.75
CA PRO A 97 -4.66 18.26 17.01
C PRO A 97 -5.68 18.15 15.87
N GLY A 98 -6.93 17.85 16.18
CA GLY A 98 -8.00 17.72 15.15
C GLY A 98 -7.89 16.47 14.28
N ARG A 99 -7.14 15.44 14.74
CA ARG A 99 -6.97 14.20 14.00
C ARG A 99 -8.30 13.53 13.70
N THR A 100 -8.54 13.25 12.42
CA THR A 100 -9.61 12.36 11.98
C THR A 100 -9.39 10.97 12.59
N PRO A 101 -10.25 10.51 13.52
CA PRO A 101 -10.01 9.26 14.23
C PRO A 101 -10.32 8.04 13.34
N PHE A 102 -11.30 8.16 12.46
CA PHE A 102 -11.85 7.04 11.71
C PHE A 102 -12.34 7.47 10.32
N VAL A 103 -12.16 6.60 9.34
CA VAL A 103 -12.65 6.72 7.97
C VAL A 103 -13.17 5.37 7.54
N ASN A 104 -14.32 5.31 6.87
CA ASN A 104 -14.77 4.09 6.21
C ASN A 104 -14.55 4.24 4.70
N ALA A 105 -13.44 3.70 4.19
CA ALA A 105 -13.13 3.77 2.77
C ALA A 105 -14.03 2.81 1.99
N ARG A 106 -14.43 3.19 0.78
CA ARG A 106 -15.15 2.28 -0.13
C ARG A 106 -14.19 1.87 -1.23
N VAL A 107 -13.94 0.57 -1.33
CA VAL A 107 -12.94 -0.01 -2.22
C VAL A 107 -13.63 -0.86 -3.27
N GLN A 108 -13.24 -0.68 -4.52
CA GLN A 108 -13.64 -1.52 -5.64
C GLN A 108 -12.37 -1.86 -6.44
N ALA A 109 -12.36 -3.03 -7.06
CA ALA A 109 -11.24 -3.44 -7.90
C ALA A 109 -11.75 -4.01 -9.23
N ALA A 110 -10.96 -3.83 -10.27
CA ALA A 110 -11.22 -4.37 -11.60
C ALA A 110 -9.90 -4.73 -12.28
N PHE A 111 -9.97 -5.55 -13.33
CA PHE A 111 -8.83 -5.83 -14.19
C PHE A 111 -9.29 -6.12 -15.63
N ASP A 112 -8.43 -5.83 -16.60
CA ASP A 112 -8.63 -6.19 -18.00
C ASP A 112 -7.51 -7.13 -18.47
N ALA A 113 -7.30 -7.28 -19.79
CA ALA A 113 -6.27 -8.14 -20.34
C ALA A 113 -4.82 -7.72 -19.97
N GLY A 114 -4.59 -6.44 -19.65
CA GLY A 114 -3.27 -5.89 -19.41
C GLY A 114 -3.09 -5.17 -18.08
N ASN A 115 -4.16 -4.66 -17.47
CA ASN A 115 -4.07 -3.74 -16.32
C ASN A 115 -4.94 -4.18 -15.13
N PHE A 116 -4.46 -3.81 -13.95
CA PHE A 116 -5.20 -3.83 -12.70
C PHE A 116 -5.64 -2.41 -12.35
N TYR A 117 -6.83 -2.29 -11.74
CA TYR A 117 -7.43 -1.04 -11.32
C TYR A 117 -7.96 -1.16 -9.89
N LEU A 118 -7.68 -0.14 -9.08
CA LEU A 118 -8.19 -0.03 -7.71
C LEU A 118 -8.83 1.34 -7.52
N ARG A 119 -10.14 1.35 -7.24
CA ARG A 119 -10.89 2.54 -6.88
C ARG A 119 -11.05 2.61 -5.37
N VAL A 120 -10.70 3.75 -4.79
CA VAL A 120 -10.84 4.02 -3.36
C VAL A 120 -11.53 5.36 -3.16
N GLN A 121 -12.69 5.34 -2.52
CA GLN A 121 -13.39 6.55 -2.09
C GLN A 121 -13.07 6.84 -0.62
N VAL A 122 -12.63 8.06 -0.34
CA VAL A 122 -12.28 8.56 1.00
C VAL A 122 -12.82 9.97 1.20
N PRO A 123 -13.14 10.39 2.43
CA PRO A 123 -13.62 11.73 2.70
C PRO A 123 -12.56 12.79 2.36
N LYS A 124 -13.05 13.95 1.90
CA LYS A 124 -12.22 15.14 1.82
C LYS A 124 -11.87 15.60 3.22
N THR A 125 -10.65 16.08 3.38
CA THR A 125 -10.22 16.72 4.61
C THR A 125 -10.12 18.22 4.41
N ALA A 126 -10.47 19.01 5.43
CA ALA A 126 -10.19 20.43 5.42
C ALA A 126 -8.72 20.67 5.75
N ALA A 127 -8.14 21.73 5.19
CA ALA A 127 -6.86 22.23 5.68
C ALA A 127 -7.02 22.66 7.15
N GLY A 128 -6.21 22.10 8.04
CA GLY A 128 -6.28 22.35 9.48
C GLY A 128 -5.17 21.63 10.22
N GLY A 129 -4.84 22.09 11.44
CA GLY A 129 -3.83 21.45 12.28
C GLY A 129 -2.38 21.80 11.92
N LYS A 130 -1.44 20.99 12.41
CA LYS A 130 0.00 21.16 12.22
C LYS A 130 0.40 20.72 10.81
N VAL A 131 0.84 21.65 9.97
CA VAL A 131 1.35 21.30 8.62
C VAL A 131 2.69 20.57 8.76
N MET A 132 2.75 19.32 8.30
CA MET A 132 3.96 18.49 8.28
C MET A 132 4.50 18.29 6.86
N ASP A 133 3.62 18.29 5.88
CA ASP A 133 3.94 18.22 4.46
C ASP A 133 3.15 19.31 3.73
N SER A 134 3.80 20.43 3.46
CA SER A 134 3.16 21.59 2.82
C SER A 134 2.82 21.39 1.35
N LYS A 135 3.26 20.29 0.73
CA LYS A 135 3.02 20.02 -0.69
C LYS A 135 1.68 19.37 -0.96
N TYR A 136 1.17 18.59 0.00
CA TYR A 136 0.00 17.75 -0.21
C TYR A 136 -0.95 17.83 0.99
N LEU A 137 -2.24 18.06 0.71
CA LEU A 137 -3.29 18.03 1.71
C LEU A 137 -3.66 16.58 2.08
N GLN A 138 -3.74 15.70 1.08
CA GLN A 138 -4.02 14.28 1.27
C GLN A 138 -3.03 13.41 0.50
N LYS A 139 -2.68 12.28 1.11
CA LYS A 139 -1.93 11.19 0.47
C LYS A 139 -2.64 9.88 0.78
N LEU A 140 -3.13 9.20 -0.25
CA LEU A 140 -3.69 7.86 -0.13
C LEU A 140 -2.64 6.84 -0.57
N THR A 141 -2.33 5.91 0.32
CA THR A 141 -1.31 4.88 0.11
C THR A 141 -1.95 3.51 0.13
N VAL A 142 -1.50 2.65 -0.77
CA VAL A 142 -1.83 1.23 -0.85
C VAL A 142 -0.55 0.44 -0.60
N MET A 143 -0.62 -0.63 0.18
CA MET A 143 0.44 -1.64 0.29
C MET A 143 -0.08 -2.96 -0.25
N LEU A 144 0.77 -3.65 -1.01
CA LEU A 144 0.46 -4.91 -1.68
C LEU A 144 1.55 -5.95 -1.38
N ASP A 145 1.10 -7.14 -1.02
CA ASP A 145 1.90 -8.35 -0.91
C ASP A 145 1.24 -9.49 -1.69
N ASP A 146 2.05 -10.41 -2.20
CA ASP A 146 1.62 -11.53 -3.01
C ASP A 146 1.72 -12.89 -2.27
N GLY A 147 1.81 -12.84 -0.94
CA GLY A 147 2.05 -13.97 -0.04
C GLY A 147 3.53 -14.21 0.26
N GLY A 148 4.43 -13.42 -0.32
CA GLY A 148 5.88 -13.54 -0.12
C GLY A 148 6.37 -13.00 1.22
N VAL A 149 5.53 -12.23 1.94
CA VAL A 149 5.85 -11.62 3.24
C VAL A 149 4.86 -12.10 4.31
N PRO A 150 5.16 -13.22 5.02
CA PRO A 150 4.23 -13.82 5.99
C PRO A 150 3.79 -12.88 7.12
N GLU A 151 4.66 -12.01 7.60
CA GLU A 151 4.31 -11.07 8.66
C GLU A 151 3.32 -9.99 8.19
N PHE A 152 3.31 -9.64 6.90
CA PHE A 152 2.33 -8.70 6.36
C PHE A 152 0.98 -9.37 6.17
N ALA A 153 0.96 -10.66 5.79
CA ALA A 153 -0.27 -11.45 5.84
C ALA A 153 -0.85 -11.47 7.26
N GLN A 154 -0.01 -11.53 8.30
CA GLN A 154 -0.45 -11.59 9.69
C GLN A 154 -0.83 -10.24 10.32
N GLY A 155 0.04 -9.23 10.16
CA GLY A 155 -0.04 -7.96 10.88
C GLY A 155 -0.34 -6.76 9.98
N GLY A 156 -0.52 -6.97 8.68
CA GLY A 156 -0.79 -5.91 7.71
C GLY A 156 0.21 -4.76 7.81
N CYS A 157 -0.29 -3.53 7.80
CA CYS A 157 0.53 -2.32 7.88
C CYS A 157 1.40 -2.22 9.16
N TRP A 158 1.09 -2.96 10.23
CA TRP A 158 1.92 -3.01 11.44
C TRP A 158 3.21 -3.80 11.22
N ALA A 159 3.22 -4.76 10.29
CA ALA A 159 4.40 -5.57 9.97
C ALA A 159 5.61 -4.74 9.51
N VAL A 160 5.37 -3.48 9.13
CA VAL A 160 6.38 -2.53 8.68
C VAL A 160 6.40 -1.23 9.47
N CYS A 161 5.71 -1.18 10.62
CA CYS A 161 5.67 0.00 11.50
C CYS A 161 6.31 -0.35 12.83
N HIS A 162 7.51 0.17 13.12
CA HIS A 162 8.26 -0.20 14.32
C HIS A 162 8.38 0.98 15.30
N GLN A 163 8.60 0.68 16.57
CA GLN A 163 8.70 1.69 17.64
C GLN A 163 9.88 2.66 17.43
N ASP A 164 10.90 2.27 16.65
CA ASP A 164 12.05 3.07 16.26
C ASP A 164 11.89 3.85 14.95
N SER A 165 10.73 3.76 14.30
CA SER A 165 10.44 4.56 13.10
C SER A 165 10.38 6.05 13.45
N THR A 166 10.63 6.93 12.47
CA THR A 166 10.57 8.39 12.69
C THR A 166 9.28 8.81 13.41
N ALA A 167 9.44 9.62 14.47
CA ALA A 167 8.39 10.13 15.35
C ALA A 167 7.64 9.10 16.21
N MET A 168 8.07 7.84 16.23
CA MET A 168 7.61 6.82 17.19
C MET A 168 8.40 6.92 18.51
N PRO A 169 7.89 6.33 19.62
CA PRO A 169 8.45 6.47 20.97
C PRO A 169 9.95 6.16 21.09
N GLU A 170 10.46 5.18 20.33
CA GLU A 170 11.85 4.71 20.39
C GLU A 170 12.69 5.21 19.20
N ALA A 171 12.19 6.20 18.45
CA ALA A 171 12.91 6.79 17.33
C ALA A 171 14.28 7.33 17.75
N ALA A 172 14.37 7.91 18.95
CA ALA A 172 15.58 8.53 19.49
C ALA A 172 16.23 9.54 18.52
N GLY A 173 15.41 10.28 17.76
CA GLY A 173 15.85 11.25 16.76
C GLY A 173 16.40 10.64 15.46
N ARG A 174 16.34 9.31 15.30
CA ARG A 174 16.75 8.63 14.06
C ARG A 174 15.68 8.80 12.98
N GLU A 175 16.15 8.85 11.74
CA GLU A 175 15.31 8.85 10.56
C GLU A 175 15.22 7.43 10.00
N ILE A 176 14.22 6.68 10.47
CA ILE A 176 13.96 5.30 10.05
C ILE A 176 12.58 5.25 9.42
N THR A 177 12.55 4.86 8.15
CA THR A 177 11.31 4.63 7.41
C THR A 177 10.79 3.21 7.67
N LYS A 178 9.69 2.84 7.03
CA LYS A 178 9.13 1.49 7.12
C LYS A 178 10.14 0.44 6.64
N TYR A 179 10.20 -0.70 7.32
CA TYR A 179 11.08 -1.83 6.98
C TYR A 179 10.45 -3.16 7.39
N LEU A 180 10.92 -4.27 6.80
CA LEU A 180 10.53 -5.64 7.13
C LEU A 180 11.54 -6.28 8.08
N ALA A 181 11.06 -7.15 8.96
CA ALA A 181 11.88 -7.77 10.01
C ALA A 181 13.09 -8.52 9.45
N GLY A 182 12.91 -9.27 8.35
CA GLY A 182 13.99 -10.05 7.72
C GLY A 182 15.16 -9.21 7.18
N SER A 183 15.01 -7.89 7.07
CA SER A 183 16.10 -7.00 6.65
C SER A 183 17.09 -6.64 7.77
N ARG A 184 16.80 -7.04 9.02
CA ARG A 184 17.58 -6.73 10.22
C ARG A 184 18.21 -7.99 10.79
N LYS A 185 19.37 -7.85 11.44
CA LYS A 185 20.00 -8.97 12.16
C LYS A 185 19.15 -9.43 13.35
N GLU A 186 18.47 -8.49 14.00
CA GLU A 186 17.59 -8.72 15.13
C GLU A 186 16.49 -7.65 15.20
N ILE A 187 15.31 -8.04 15.68
CA ILE A 187 14.26 -7.11 16.10
C ILE A 187 14.19 -7.09 17.62
N GLN A 188 14.56 -5.97 18.23
CA GLN A 188 14.49 -5.82 19.68
C GLN A 188 13.03 -5.63 20.08
N LYS A 189 12.54 -6.50 20.98
CA LYS A 189 11.13 -6.64 21.36
C LYS A 189 10.38 -5.36 21.77
N ARG A 190 11.08 -4.28 22.14
CA ARG A 190 10.46 -3.01 22.55
C ARG A 190 10.87 -1.81 21.71
N ILE A 191 11.89 -1.95 20.87
CA ILE A 191 12.53 -0.84 20.17
C ILE A 191 12.35 -0.98 18.66
N GLY A 192 12.60 -2.17 18.11
CA GLY A 192 12.77 -2.37 16.67
C GLY A 192 14.18 -2.84 16.33
N GLY A 193 14.49 -2.93 15.03
CA GLY A 193 15.78 -3.42 14.52
C GLY A 193 16.79 -2.35 14.13
N GLY A 194 16.45 -1.07 14.25
CA GLY A 194 17.33 0.05 14.00
C GLY A 194 17.89 0.04 12.57
N THR A 195 19.21 0.25 12.46
CA THR A 195 19.97 0.19 11.21
C THR A 195 20.96 -0.98 11.20
N ASP A 196 20.74 -2.01 12.01
CA ASP A 196 21.58 -3.21 12.04
C ASP A 196 21.13 -4.19 10.96
N PHE A 197 21.44 -3.86 9.71
CA PHE A 197 21.03 -4.62 8.54
C PHE A 197 21.76 -5.97 8.43
N VAL A 198 21.08 -6.96 7.84
CA VAL A 198 21.76 -8.16 7.30
C VAL A 198 22.69 -7.77 6.14
N ALA A 199 23.53 -8.69 5.67
CA ALA A 199 24.47 -8.40 4.58
C ALA A 199 23.72 -8.06 3.28
N ASP A 200 24.34 -7.26 2.40
CA ASP A 200 23.72 -6.86 1.12
C ASP A 200 23.36 -8.07 0.23
N GLY A 201 24.15 -9.15 0.30
CA GLY A 201 23.84 -10.41 -0.37
C GLY A 201 22.56 -11.07 0.14
N ASP A 202 22.30 -10.99 1.45
CA ASP A 202 21.08 -11.51 2.06
C ASP A 202 19.87 -10.64 1.66
N LEU A 203 20.02 -9.32 1.65
CA LEU A 203 18.99 -8.40 1.16
C LEU A 203 18.63 -8.66 -0.31
N ALA A 204 19.64 -8.85 -1.17
CA ALA A 204 19.42 -9.23 -2.57
C ALA A 204 18.71 -10.60 -2.68
N GLY A 205 19.08 -11.55 -1.83
CA GLY A 205 18.43 -12.86 -1.73
C GLY A 205 16.97 -12.76 -1.29
N LEU A 206 16.63 -11.86 -0.38
CA LEU A 206 15.24 -11.58 0.04
C LEU A 206 14.44 -10.98 -1.12
N MET A 207 14.98 -9.95 -1.79
CA MET A 207 14.36 -9.37 -2.99
C MET A 207 14.08 -10.43 -4.07
N ALA A 208 15.07 -11.27 -4.39
CA ALA A 208 14.94 -12.31 -5.41
C ALA A 208 13.89 -13.39 -5.05
N LYS A 209 13.64 -13.60 -3.76
CA LYS A 209 12.57 -14.50 -3.27
C LYS A 209 11.20 -13.82 -3.20
N GLY A 210 11.10 -12.55 -3.57
CA GLY A 210 9.87 -11.79 -3.46
C GLY A 210 9.55 -11.34 -2.03
N TYR A 211 10.50 -11.37 -1.10
CA TYR A 211 10.28 -10.87 0.26
C TYR A 211 10.45 -9.33 0.27
N PHE A 212 9.42 -8.64 -0.20
CA PHE A 212 9.27 -7.18 -0.16
C PHE A 212 7.79 -6.85 -0.29
N LEU A 213 7.38 -5.68 0.20
CA LEU A 213 6.06 -5.12 -0.09
C LEU A 213 6.17 -4.13 -1.24
N GLU A 214 5.20 -4.12 -2.13
CA GLU A 214 4.99 -3.02 -3.07
C GLU A 214 4.08 -1.98 -2.41
N TYR A 215 4.33 -0.69 -2.65
CA TYR A 215 3.41 0.36 -2.23
C TYR A 215 3.12 1.34 -3.36
N TRP A 216 1.92 1.91 -3.36
CA TRP A 216 1.47 2.97 -4.25
C TRP A 216 1.04 4.16 -3.43
N GLN A 217 1.24 5.37 -3.92
CA GLN A 217 0.74 6.55 -3.25
C GLN A 217 0.26 7.60 -4.24
N ALA A 218 -1.03 7.95 -4.14
CA ALA A 218 -1.59 9.14 -4.75
C ALA A 218 -1.41 10.31 -3.78
N ARG A 219 -0.88 11.43 -4.25
CA ARG A 219 -0.63 12.64 -3.47
C ARG A 219 -1.30 13.80 -4.17
N PHE A 220 -2.17 14.51 -3.48
CA PHE A 220 -3.05 15.47 -4.12
C PHE A 220 -3.53 16.57 -3.18
N ASN A 221 -3.84 17.71 -3.79
CA ASN A 221 -4.53 18.84 -3.16
C ASN A 221 -5.95 19.02 -3.72
N THR A 222 -6.09 18.77 -5.03
CA THR A 222 -7.34 18.86 -5.79
C THR A 222 -7.37 17.76 -6.85
N ALA A 223 -8.52 17.55 -7.50
CA ALA A 223 -8.63 16.62 -8.63
C ALA A 223 -7.70 16.97 -9.83
N ALA A 224 -7.29 18.23 -9.97
CA ALA A 224 -6.42 18.68 -11.06
C ALA A 224 -4.92 18.63 -10.71
N ASP A 225 -4.58 18.41 -9.44
CA ASP A 225 -3.20 18.40 -8.93
C ASP A 225 -2.95 17.06 -8.22
N VAL A 226 -2.62 16.05 -9.03
CA VAL A 226 -2.43 14.67 -8.60
C VAL A 226 -1.05 14.19 -9.06
N SER A 227 -0.30 13.59 -8.15
CA SER A 227 0.90 12.83 -8.49
C SER A 227 0.85 11.44 -7.89
N ALA A 228 1.27 10.45 -8.67
CA ALA A 228 1.42 9.07 -8.23
C ALA A 228 2.90 8.72 -8.07
N ILE A 229 3.22 7.93 -7.06
CA ILE A 229 4.50 7.22 -6.93
C ILE A 229 4.23 5.77 -6.56
N ASP A 230 5.20 4.92 -6.84
CA ASP A 230 5.27 3.57 -6.32
C ASP A 230 6.68 3.23 -5.83
N GLY A 231 6.82 2.09 -5.19
CA GLY A 231 8.09 1.65 -4.64
C GLY A 231 7.97 0.37 -3.84
N ILE A 232 9.04 0.04 -3.13
CA ILE A 232 9.14 -1.14 -2.29
C ILE A 232 9.40 -0.82 -0.83
N ILE A 233 9.09 -1.78 0.02
CA ILE A 233 9.53 -1.83 1.42
C ILE A 233 10.25 -3.15 1.64
N LEU A 234 11.55 -3.06 1.95
CA LEU A 234 12.37 -4.16 2.46
C LEU A 234 13.22 -3.67 3.64
N LYS A 235 14.41 -3.11 3.38
CA LYS A 235 15.25 -2.54 4.44
C LYS A 235 14.81 -1.13 4.82
N ASP A 236 14.22 -0.42 3.87
CA ASP A 236 13.67 0.92 3.95
C ASP A 236 12.55 1.04 2.92
N ARG A 237 11.74 2.10 3.02
CA ARG A 237 10.83 2.51 1.96
C ARG A 237 11.61 3.20 0.83
N GLN A 238 11.64 2.58 -0.34
CA GLN A 238 12.34 3.07 -1.52
C GLN A 238 11.34 3.37 -2.63
N THR A 239 11.30 4.63 -3.06
CA THR A 239 10.50 5.05 -4.21
C THR A 239 11.23 4.63 -5.49
N ASN A 240 10.49 4.12 -6.48
CA ASN A 240 11.06 3.84 -7.79
C ASN A 240 11.37 5.14 -8.55
N ASP A 241 12.41 5.15 -9.36
CA ASP A 241 12.78 6.30 -10.21
C ASP A 241 11.70 6.61 -11.26
N SER A 242 10.95 5.59 -11.69
CA SER A 242 9.82 5.71 -12.60
C SER A 242 8.67 4.84 -12.10
N ALA A 243 7.53 5.47 -11.87
CA ALA A 243 6.34 4.76 -11.40
C ALA A 243 5.67 4.01 -12.55
N LEU A 244 5.29 2.76 -12.31
CA LEU A 244 4.34 2.02 -13.15
C LEU A 244 2.90 2.35 -12.78
N VAL A 245 2.67 2.76 -11.54
CA VAL A 245 1.34 3.12 -11.06
C VAL A 245 0.99 4.54 -11.47
N THR A 246 -0.21 4.71 -12.01
CA THR A 246 -0.85 6.00 -12.21
C THR A 246 -2.01 6.17 -11.23
N ALA A 247 -2.38 7.43 -10.95
CA ALA A 247 -3.53 7.74 -10.13
C ALA A 247 -4.31 8.91 -10.74
N GLN A 248 -5.63 8.80 -10.71
CA GLN A 248 -6.56 9.89 -11.01
C GLN A 248 -7.43 10.16 -9.80
N VAL A 249 -7.75 11.43 -9.55
CA VAL A 249 -8.60 11.84 -8.43
C VAL A 249 -9.80 12.57 -8.98
N THR A 250 -10.99 12.14 -8.59
CA THR A 250 -12.26 12.77 -8.97
C THR A 250 -12.89 13.42 -7.74
N ASP A 251 -13.35 14.66 -7.90
CA ASP A 251 -14.19 15.34 -6.92
C ASP A 251 -15.59 14.73 -6.91
N SER A 252 -15.98 14.14 -5.78
CA SER A 252 -17.31 13.54 -5.58
C SER A 252 -18.03 14.17 -4.38
N GLY A 253 -18.02 15.51 -4.29
CA GLY A 253 -18.75 16.24 -3.26
C GLY A 253 -18.05 16.22 -1.92
N ALA A 254 -18.54 15.40 -0.98
CA ALA A 254 -17.91 15.23 0.35
C ALA A 254 -16.68 14.33 0.32
N ASP A 255 -16.49 13.58 -0.77
CA ASP A 255 -15.43 12.59 -0.91
C ASP A 255 -14.51 12.87 -2.10
N TRP A 256 -13.32 12.30 -2.03
CA TRP A 256 -12.44 12.03 -3.17
C TRP A 256 -12.62 10.59 -3.62
N VAL A 257 -12.67 10.38 -4.94
CA VAL A 257 -12.54 9.05 -5.54
C VAL A 257 -11.16 8.98 -6.19
N VAL A 258 -10.32 8.07 -5.72
CA VAL A 258 -8.97 7.84 -6.22
C VAL A 258 -8.94 6.55 -7.00
N ASP A 259 -8.62 6.64 -8.29
CA ASP A 259 -8.49 5.51 -9.19
C ASP A 259 -7.00 5.26 -9.47
N PHE A 260 -6.45 4.18 -8.92
CA PHE A 260 -5.12 3.68 -9.26
C PHE A 260 -5.20 2.74 -10.47
N SER A 261 -4.19 2.77 -11.32
CA SER A 261 -4.00 1.77 -12.37
C SER A 261 -2.53 1.39 -12.54
N ARG A 262 -2.27 0.12 -12.90
CA ARG A 262 -0.95 -0.36 -13.30
C ARG A 262 -1.04 -1.64 -14.16
N PRO A 263 0.00 -1.98 -14.93
CA PRO A 263 0.06 -3.27 -15.63
C PRO A 263 -0.01 -4.46 -14.68
N LEU A 264 -0.68 -5.53 -15.12
CA LEU A 264 -0.73 -6.83 -14.43
C LEU A 264 0.65 -7.49 -14.40
N ALA A 265 1.25 -7.64 -15.58
CA ALA A 265 2.62 -8.09 -15.73
C ALA A 265 3.57 -6.99 -15.27
N ALA A 266 4.39 -7.29 -14.26
CA ALA A 266 5.44 -6.41 -13.77
C ALA A 266 6.60 -7.25 -13.24
N ASP A 267 7.79 -6.65 -13.19
CA ASP A 267 9.02 -7.29 -12.73
C ASP A 267 9.82 -6.35 -11.81
N GLY A 268 10.98 -6.81 -11.36
CA GLY A 268 11.87 -6.03 -10.51
C GLY A 268 11.23 -5.62 -9.17
N ASN A 269 10.97 -4.33 -9.02
CA ASN A 269 10.46 -3.70 -7.80
C ASN A 269 8.92 -3.72 -7.71
N HIS A 270 8.26 -4.59 -8.47
CA HIS A 270 6.82 -4.74 -8.50
C HIS A 270 6.42 -6.21 -8.43
N LYS A 271 5.26 -6.46 -7.84
CA LYS A 271 4.60 -7.75 -7.79
C LYS A 271 3.81 -7.97 -9.06
N ALA A 272 4.05 -9.09 -9.73
CA ALA A 272 3.19 -9.52 -10.83
C ALA A 272 1.79 -9.87 -10.30
N LEU A 273 0.77 -9.37 -10.98
CA LEU A 273 -0.63 -9.65 -10.69
C LEU A 273 -1.18 -10.63 -11.74
N ALA A 274 -1.82 -11.69 -11.26
CA ALA A 274 -2.37 -12.77 -12.05
C ALA A 274 -3.78 -13.15 -11.55
N PRO A 275 -4.73 -13.42 -12.47
CA PRO A 275 -6.03 -13.97 -12.13
C PRO A 275 -5.96 -15.27 -11.32
N GLY A 276 -6.87 -15.43 -10.36
CA GLY A 276 -6.95 -16.62 -9.50
C GLY A 276 -5.89 -16.69 -8.39
N LYS A 277 -4.96 -15.74 -8.30
CA LYS A 277 -4.04 -15.59 -7.17
C LYS A 277 -4.64 -14.62 -6.14
N GLN A 278 -4.39 -14.92 -4.86
CA GLN A 278 -4.72 -14.04 -3.74
C GLN A 278 -3.50 -13.19 -3.36
N TYR A 279 -3.78 -11.96 -2.96
CA TYR A 279 -2.84 -10.96 -2.49
C TYR A 279 -3.33 -10.41 -1.14
N ASN A 280 -2.44 -9.76 -0.40
CA ASN A 280 -2.77 -9.02 0.81
C ASN A 280 -2.67 -7.53 0.50
N ILE A 281 -3.67 -6.76 0.90
CA ILE A 281 -3.73 -5.31 0.67
C ILE A 281 -4.01 -4.56 1.97
N GLY A 282 -3.33 -3.44 2.15
CA GLY A 282 -3.56 -2.50 3.26
C GLY A 282 -3.62 -1.06 2.76
N LEU A 283 -4.41 -0.22 3.42
CA LEU A 283 -4.58 1.19 3.08
C LEU A 283 -4.05 2.09 4.18
N ALA A 284 -3.51 3.25 3.77
CA ALA A 284 -3.18 4.34 4.68
C ALA A 284 -3.57 5.69 4.07
N LEU A 285 -4.16 6.57 4.89
CA LEU A 285 -4.52 7.93 4.53
C LEU A 285 -3.78 8.90 5.44
N HIS A 286 -2.91 9.72 4.85
CA HIS A 286 -2.47 10.97 5.47
C HIS A 286 -3.44 12.06 5.03
N ASP A 287 -4.10 12.71 6.00
CA ASP A 287 -4.97 13.86 5.80
C ASP A 287 -4.38 15.11 6.46
N GLN A 288 -4.97 16.29 6.25
CA GLN A 288 -4.59 17.53 6.94
C GLN A 288 -3.08 17.87 6.81
N SER A 289 -2.48 17.61 5.64
CA SER A 289 -1.04 17.81 5.40
C SER A 289 -0.14 17.10 6.42
N SER A 290 -0.59 15.97 6.94
CA SER A 290 0.17 15.14 7.87
C SER A 290 1.20 14.27 7.16
N ASN A 291 2.15 13.76 7.95
CA ASN A 291 3.22 12.90 7.45
C ASN A 291 3.67 11.90 8.53
N GLY A 292 4.54 10.97 8.17
CA GLY A 292 5.11 9.99 9.10
C GLY A 292 4.03 9.16 9.78
N ARG A 293 4.13 8.97 11.11
CA ARG A 293 3.18 8.16 11.89
C ARG A 293 1.75 8.70 11.95
N PHE A 294 1.52 9.94 11.54
CA PHE A 294 0.22 10.60 11.68
C PHE A 294 -0.72 10.25 10.52
N HIS A 295 -1.12 8.99 10.43
CA HIS A 295 -2.00 8.47 9.37
C HIS A 295 -3.09 7.55 9.91
N ILE A 296 -4.15 7.43 9.12
CA ILE A 296 -5.29 6.55 9.34
C ILE A 296 -5.01 5.27 8.53
N VAL A 297 -5.13 4.10 9.13
CA VAL A 297 -4.76 2.80 8.52
C VAL A 297 -5.91 1.82 8.55
N SER A 298 -5.93 0.90 7.57
CA SER A 298 -6.73 -0.31 7.66
C SER A 298 -5.92 -1.46 8.27
N PHE A 299 -6.62 -2.52 8.71
CA PHE A 299 -6.02 -3.85 8.79
C PHE A 299 -5.73 -4.44 7.40
N GLU A 300 -5.10 -5.61 7.32
CA GLU A 300 -4.95 -6.32 6.06
C GLU A 300 -6.29 -6.91 5.57
N TYR A 301 -6.47 -6.89 4.26
CA TYR A 301 -7.59 -7.54 3.56
C TYR A 301 -7.04 -8.43 2.46
N SER A 302 -7.76 -9.50 2.14
CA SER A 302 -7.45 -10.29 0.95
C SER A 302 -7.97 -9.60 -0.32
N LEU A 303 -7.10 -9.53 -1.34
CA LEU A 303 -7.42 -9.10 -2.70
C LEU A 303 -7.32 -10.31 -3.63
N THR A 304 -8.32 -10.53 -4.48
CA THR A 304 -8.29 -11.56 -5.52
C THR A 304 -8.58 -10.94 -6.89
N LEU A 305 -7.97 -11.49 -7.94
CA LEU A 305 -8.31 -11.16 -9.33
C LEU A 305 -9.23 -12.25 -9.88
N GLY A 306 -10.52 -12.11 -9.59
CA GLY A 306 -11.50 -13.19 -9.72
C GLY A 306 -11.38 -14.22 -8.58
N GLY A 307 -12.53 -14.71 -8.10
CA GLY A 307 -12.63 -15.68 -7.01
C GLY A 307 -13.06 -15.06 -5.68
N ASP A 308 -12.80 -15.77 -4.59
CA ASP A 308 -13.25 -15.40 -3.24
C ASP A 308 -12.17 -14.62 -2.48
N GLY A 309 -12.45 -13.36 -2.17
CA GLY A 309 -11.57 -12.47 -1.41
C GLY A 309 -12.39 -11.35 -0.76
N ASN A 310 -11.81 -10.63 0.21
CA ASN A 310 -12.51 -9.48 0.80
C ASN A 310 -12.75 -8.38 -0.23
N ILE A 311 -11.76 -8.14 -1.10
CA ILE A 311 -11.83 -7.28 -2.27
C ILE A 311 -11.65 -8.18 -3.49
N ASN A 312 -12.68 -8.31 -4.31
CA ASN A 312 -12.64 -9.12 -5.52
C ASN A 312 -12.59 -8.19 -6.74
N ALA A 313 -11.49 -8.26 -7.49
CA ALA A 313 -11.35 -7.53 -8.73
C ALA A 313 -12.16 -8.22 -9.84
N VAL A 314 -13.09 -7.49 -10.43
CA VAL A 314 -13.93 -8.01 -11.52
C VAL A 314 -13.24 -7.82 -12.87
N LYS A 315 -13.37 -8.81 -13.75
CA LYS A 315 -12.85 -8.69 -15.11
C LYS A 315 -13.74 -7.75 -15.92
N GLN A 316 -13.14 -6.83 -16.68
CA GLN A 316 -13.81 -5.91 -17.60
C GLN A 316 -13.32 -6.06 -19.04
#